data_AF-A0A351MM84-F1
#
_entry.id   AF-A0A351MM84-F1
#
_cell.length_a   1.000
_cell.length_b   1.000
_cell.length_c   1.000
_cell.angle_alpha   90.00
_cell.angle_beta   90.00
_cell.angle_gamma   90.00
#
_symmetry.space_group_name_H-M   'P 1'
#
loop_
_entity.id
_entity.type
_entity.pdbx_description
1 polymer ?
#
loop_
_entity_poly.entity_id
_entity_poly.type
_entity_poly.pdbx_seq_one_letter_code
_entity_poly.pdbx_strand_id
1 'polypeptide(L)'
;MLWARDELAAEIAARQAAGETGVLTNGVFDLLHVGHLRGLRAARAEGDFLVVGLNSDASVRRLSKGPGRPLLPAAERAELLAALDCVDYVTLFDEDTAKELAAALRPRVYVKSADYADRPLPERAVVEAAGGQVRLVPMVPGRSTSDLLARIQALPSPFRLVIVDRDGTLNREREGWLTH
;
A
#
# COMPACT_ATOMS: atom_id res chain seq x y z
N MET A 1 -0.80 14.21 0.54
CA MET A 1 -2.03 14.78 -0.05
C MET A 1 -2.52 13.80 -1.11
N LEU A 2 -3.82 13.50 -1.17
CA LEU A 2 -4.38 12.60 -2.18
C LEU A 2 -4.57 13.36 -3.50
N TRP A 3 -4.11 12.80 -4.61
CA TRP A 3 -4.17 13.43 -5.92
C TRP A 3 -5.26 12.83 -6.80
N ALA A 4 -5.94 13.68 -7.58
CA ALA A 4 -6.77 13.21 -8.67
C ALA A 4 -5.89 12.66 -9.81
N ARG A 5 -6.36 11.62 -10.49
CA ARG A 5 -5.58 10.90 -11.51
C ARG A 5 -5.07 11.82 -12.62
N ASP A 6 -5.92 12.71 -13.13
CA ASP A 6 -5.58 13.57 -14.26
C ASP A 6 -4.58 14.67 -13.87
N GLU A 7 -4.75 15.27 -12.70
CA GLU A 7 -3.81 16.24 -12.13
C GLU A 7 -2.44 15.60 -11.89
N LEU A 8 -2.43 14.40 -11.34
CA LEU A 8 -1.21 13.64 -11.11
C LEU A 8 -0.52 13.23 -12.42
N ALA A 9 -1.28 12.85 -13.44
CA ALA A 9 -0.71 12.52 -14.75
C ALA A 9 0.03 13.74 -15.36
N ALA A 10 -0.55 14.94 -15.24
CA ALA A 10 0.08 16.18 -15.70
C ALA A 10 1.37 16.48 -14.91
N GLU A 11 1.34 16.34 -13.59
CA GLU A 11 2.50 16.54 -12.71
C GLU A 11 3.63 15.56 -13.04
N ILE A 12 3.31 14.27 -13.19
CA ILE A 12 4.28 13.24 -13.55
C ILE A 12 4.92 13.55 -14.92
N ALA A 13 4.11 13.95 -15.91
CA ALA A 13 4.61 14.31 -17.23
C ALA A 13 5.56 15.52 -17.17
N ALA A 14 5.24 16.53 -16.36
CA ALA A 14 6.08 17.70 -16.17
C ALA A 14 7.44 17.33 -15.53
N ARG A 15 7.44 16.53 -14.45
CA ARG A 15 8.68 16.07 -13.80
C ARG A 15 9.53 15.19 -14.72
N GLN A 16 8.88 14.29 -15.47
CA GLN A 16 9.60 13.48 -16.45
C GLN A 16 10.18 14.30 -17.61
N ALA A 17 9.52 15.39 -18.03
CA ALA A 17 10.06 16.32 -19.01
C ALA A 17 11.27 17.11 -18.47
N ALA A 18 11.33 17.32 -17.15
CA ALA A 18 12.49 17.87 -16.45
C ALA A 18 13.63 16.85 -16.24
N GLY A 19 13.47 15.61 -16.71
CA GLY A 19 14.49 14.56 -16.65
C GLY A 19 14.37 13.61 -15.45
N GLU A 20 13.34 13.76 -14.61
CA GLU A 20 13.13 12.90 -13.45
C GLU A 20 12.51 11.54 -13.82
N THR A 21 12.92 10.50 -13.11
CA THR A 21 12.44 9.13 -13.28
C THR A 21 11.29 8.84 -12.32
N GLY A 22 10.06 8.84 -12.84
CA GLY A 22 8.88 8.51 -12.05
C GLY A 22 8.68 7.01 -11.84
N VAL A 23 8.53 6.59 -10.58
CA VAL A 23 8.22 5.22 -10.19
C VAL A 23 6.76 5.09 -9.77
N LEU A 24 6.07 4.04 -10.24
CA LEU A 24 4.74 3.67 -9.79
C LEU A 24 4.77 2.29 -9.12
N THR A 25 4.13 2.18 -7.96
CA THR A 25 3.73 0.89 -7.39
C THR A 25 2.27 0.96 -6.96
N ASN A 26 1.66 -0.18 -6.65
CA ASN A 26 0.27 -0.19 -6.20
C ASN A 26 -0.03 -1.32 -5.22
N GLY A 27 -1.06 -1.12 -4.42
CA GLY A 27 -1.53 -2.13 -3.48
C GLY A 27 -2.66 -1.65 -2.57
N VAL A 28 -3.10 -2.55 -1.70
CA VAL A 28 -4.17 -2.29 -0.73
C VAL A 28 -3.65 -1.50 0.47
N PHE A 29 -2.47 -1.86 0.99
CA PHE A 29 -1.85 -1.23 2.17
C PHE A 29 -2.80 -1.12 3.37
N ASP A 30 -3.53 -2.19 3.68
CA ASP A 30 -4.59 -2.20 4.70
C ASP A 30 -4.07 -1.84 6.10
N LEU A 31 -3.24 -2.72 6.67
CA LEU A 31 -2.43 -2.41 7.85
C LEU A 31 -0.98 -2.28 7.43
N LEU A 32 -0.40 -1.10 7.65
CA LEU A 32 1.01 -0.89 7.39
C LEU A 32 1.87 -1.70 8.36
N HIS A 33 2.92 -2.30 7.82
CA HIS A 33 3.95 -2.98 8.57
C HIS A 33 5.30 -2.69 7.93
N VAL A 34 6.39 -3.01 8.62
CA VAL A 34 7.76 -2.74 8.14
C VAL A 34 8.06 -3.36 6.77
N GLY A 35 7.39 -4.47 6.41
CA GLY A 35 7.44 -5.04 5.05
C GLY A 35 6.99 -4.05 3.96
N HIS A 36 5.85 -3.36 4.16
CA HIS A 36 5.40 -2.30 3.25
C HIS A 36 6.41 -1.15 3.19
N LEU A 37 6.89 -0.67 4.33
CA LEU A 37 7.88 0.42 4.37
C LEU A 37 9.17 0.06 3.60
N ARG A 38 9.71 -1.15 3.81
CA ARG A 38 10.92 -1.60 3.11
C ARG A 38 10.67 -1.78 1.61
N GLY A 39 9.51 -2.31 1.22
CA GLY A 39 9.12 -2.44 -0.18
C GLY A 39 8.94 -1.09 -0.89
N LEU A 40 8.30 -0.12 -0.24
CA LEU A 40 8.14 1.24 -0.75
C LEU A 40 9.48 1.96 -0.88
N ARG A 41 10.39 1.81 0.10
CA ARG A 41 11.76 2.34 0.00
C ARG A 41 12.56 1.71 -1.15
N ALA A 42 12.42 0.40 -1.35
CA ALA A 42 13.03 -0.27 -2.50
C ALA A 42 12.46 0.25 -3.82
N ALA A 43 11.14 0.46 -3.91
CA ALA A 43 10.51 1.05 -5.09
C ALA A 43 11.01 2.49 -5.32
N ARG A 44 11.05 3.32 -4.28
CA ARG A 44 11.55 4.70 -4.35
C ARG A 44 13.00 4.79 -4.83
N ALA A 45 13.82 3.77 -4.58
CA ALA A 45 15.22 3.72 -5.03
C ALA A 45 15.38 3.46 -6.54
N GLU A 46 14.31 3.08 -7.26
CA GLU A 46 14.33 2.86 -8.71
C GLU A 46 14.14 4.14 -9.53
N GLY A 47 14.02 5.31 -8.88
CA GLY A 47 13.85 6.59 -9.56
C GLY A 47 13.91 7.79 -8.63
N ASP A 48 13.44 8.93 -9.11
CA ASP A 48 13.54 10.23 -8.45
C ASP A 48 12.30 10.57 -7.61
N PHE A 49 11.17 9.91 -7.87
CA PHE A 49 9.97 10.01 -7.05
C PHE A 49 9.10 8.76 -7.13
N LEU A 50 8.31 8.53 -6.08
CA LEU A 50 7.41 7.40 -5.95
C LEU A 50 5.95 7.84 -5.90
N VAL A 51 5.17 7.26 -6.81
CA VAL A 51 3.72 7.29 -6.82
C VAL A 51 3.18 5.96 -6.30
N VAL A 52 2.25 6.03 -5.36
CA VAL A 52 1.52 4.85 -4.87
C VAL A 52 0.08 4.90 -5.37
N GLY A 53 -0.26 3.96 -6.24
CA GLY A 53 -1.64 3.62 -6.58
C GLY A 53 -2.28 2.84 -5.44
N LEU A 54 -3.27 3.42 -4.78
CA LEU A 54 -3.97 2.82 -3.65
C LEU A 54 -5.34 2.29 -4.10
N ASN A 55 -5.60 1.00 -3.87
CA ASN A 55 -6.93 0.43 -4.15
C ASN A 55 -7.99 1.12 -3.29
N SER A 56 -9.10 1.53 -3.91
CA SER A 56 -10.28 2.03 -3.19
C SER A 56 -10.94 0.93 -2.36
N ASP A 57 -11.82 1.30 -1.43
CA ASP A 57 -12.54 0.33 -0.61
C ASP A 57 -13.42 -0.61 -1.46
N ALA A 58 -13.98 -0.10 -2.56
CA ALA A 58 -14.75 -0.91 -3.50
C ALA A 58 -13.86 -1.92 -4.24
N SER A 59 -12.70 -1.48 -4.74
CA SER A 59 -11.70 -2.36 -5.36
C SER A 59 -11.25 -3.47 -4.40
N VAL A 60 -10.90 -3.09 -3.16
CA VAL A 60 -10.45 -4.04 -2.12
C VAL A 60 -11.50 -5.09 -1.82
N ARG A 61 -12.79 -4.70 -1.70
CA ARG A 61 -13.90 -5.63 -1.45
C ARG A 61 -14.09 -6.66 -2.56
N ARG A 62 -13.81 -6.30 -3.82
CA ARG A 62 -13.87 -7.25 -4.95
C ARG A 62 -12.67 -8.18 -5.01
N LEU A 63 -11.48 -7.68 -4.64
CA LEU A 63 -10.22 -8.41 -4.77
C LEU A 63 -9.88 -9.30 -3.55
N SER A 64 -10.34 -8.95 -2.36
CA SER A 64 -9.95 -9.62 -1.13
C SER A 64 -10.75 -10.89 -0.89
N LYS A 65 -10.05 -11.96 -0.49
CA LYS A 65 -10.68 -13.19 0.01
C LYS A 65 -10.96 -13.01 1.50
N GLY A 66 -12.23 -12.75 1.84
CA GLY A 66 -12.70 -12.79 3.22
C GLY A 66 -13.57 -11.57 3.59
N PRO A 67 -14.61 -11.78 4.42
CA PRO A 67 -15.43 -10.68 4.92
C PRO A 67 -14.59 -9.72 5.79
N GLY A 68 -14.95 -8.43 5.79
CA GLY A 68 -14.36 -7.44 6.70
C GLY A 68 -13.11 -6.71 6.19
N ARG A 69 -12.82 -6.73 4.88
CA ARG A 69 -11.76 -5.89 4.27
C ARG A 69 -12.31 -4.79 3.36
N PRO A 70 -11.64 -3.62 3.28
CA PRO A 70 -10.48 -3.23 4.09
C PRO A 70 -10.84 -2.98 5.55
N LEU A 71 -9.85 -3.10 6.45
CA LEU A 71 -9.98 -2.73 7.85
C LEU A 71 -9.96 -1.20 8.02
N LEU A 72 -9.08 -0.53 7.28
CA LEU A 72 -8.97 0.93 7.26
C LEU A 72 -9.60 1.50 5.98
N PRO A 73 -10.46 2.53 6.08
CA PRO A 73 -10.97 3.25 4.91
C PRO A 73 -9.86 3.79 4.01
N ALA A 74 -10.15 3.93 2.72
CA ALA A 74 -9.19 4.39 1.71
C ALA A 74 -8.52 5.73 2.07
N ALA A 75 -9.28 6.64 2.66
CA ALA A 75 -8.77 7.95 3.09
C ALA A 75 -7.67 7.81 4.16
N GLU A 76 -7.89 6.98 5.18
CA GLU A 76 -6.92 6.75 6.26
C GLU A 76 -5.66 6.05 5.74
N ARG A 77 -5.83 5.03 4.87
CA ARG A 77 -4.71 4.35 4.21
C ARG A 77 -3.89 5.32 3.37
N ALA A 78 -4.55 6.23 2.65
CA ALA A 78 -3.87 7.25 1.84
C ALA A 78 -3.09 8.25 2.71
N GLU A 79 -3.66 8.68 3.84
CA GLU A 79 -3.00 9.58 4.78
C GLU A 79 -1.74 8.95 5.38
N LEU A 80 -1.84 7.70 5.83
CA LEU A 80 -0.69 6.94 6.36
C LEU A 80 0.42 6.79 5.32
N LEU A 81 0.07 6.48 4.06
CA LEU A 81 1.04 6.37 2.97
C LEU A 81 1.69 7.72 2.65
N ALA A 82 0.91 8.79 2.61
CA ALA A 82 1.40 10.14 2.32
C ALA A 82 2.30 10.70 3.42
N ALA A 83 2.26 10.14 4.63
CA ALA A 83 3.15 10.50 5.73
C ALA A 83 4.53 9.80 5.65
N LEU A 84 4.71 8.83 4.74
CA LEU A 84 5.99 8.12 4.59
C LEU A 84 6.97 8.97 3.77
N ASP A 85 8.19 9.11 4.29
CA ASP A 85 9.31 9.84 3.67
C ASP A 85 9.64 9.45 2.22
N CYS A 86 9.38 8.19 1.87
CA CYS A 86 9.67 7.61 0.57
C CYS A 86 8.51 7.70 -0.43
N VAL A 87 7.38 8.29 -0.07
CA VAL A 87 6.18 8.39 -0.91
C VAL A 87 5.96 9.86 -1.27
N ASP A 88 6.04 10.18 -2.56
CA ASP A 88 5.85 11.55 -3.07
C ASP A 88 4.37 11.81 -3.39
N TYR A 89 3.68 10.83 -3.97
CA TYR A 89 2.27 10.96 -4.38
C TYR A 89 1.45 9.72 -4.05
N VAL A 90 0.18 9.94 -3.70
CA VAL A 90 -0.81 8.88 -3.52
C VAL A 90 -2.03 9.21 -4.37
N THR A 91 -2.52 8.22 -5.14
CA THR A 91 -3.77 8.33 -5.92
C THR A 91 -4.61 7.09 -5.69
N LEU A 92 -5.93 7.26 -5.65
CA LEU A 92 -6.86 6.14 -5.61
C LEU A 92 -7.12 5.58 -7.01
N PHE A 93 -7.44 4.29 -7.06
CA PHE A 93 -8.01 3.66 -8.25
C PHE A 93 -9.04 2.61 -7.84
N ASP A 94 -10.10 2.53 -8.64
CA ASP A 94 -11.27 1.68 -8.37
C ASP A 94 -11.18 0.35 -9.10
N GLU A 95 -10.37 0.25 -10.14
CA GLU A 95 -10.28 -0.90 -11.04
C GLU A 95 -9.71 -2.15 -10.34
N ASP A 96 -9.94 -3.33 -10.93
CA ASP A 96 -9.45 -4.61 -10.39
C ASP A 96 -7.94 -4.81 -10.63
N THR A 97 -7.39 -4.11 -11.61
CA THR A 97 -5.95 -4.09 -11.94
C THR A 97 -5.49 -2.65 -12.05
N ALA A 98 -4.18 -2.41 -11.96
CA ALA A 98 -3.65 -1.06 -12.11
C ALA A 98 -3.28 -0.71 -13.57
N LYS A 99 -3.83 -1.42 -14.57
CA LYS A 99 -3.51 -1.20 -15.99
C LYS A 99 -3.90 0.19 -16.44
N GLU A 100 -5.13 0.57 -16.14
CA GLU A 100 -5.73 1.85 -16.51
C GLU A 100 -5.00 3.00 -15.80
N LEU A 101 -4.62 2.78 -14.54
CA LEU A 101 -3.78 3.71 -13.79
C LEU A 101 -2.39 3.86 -14.41
N ALA A 102 -1.72 2.75 -14.72
CA ALA A 102 -0.40 2.76 -15.35
C ALA A 102 -0.42 3.39 -16.75
N ALA A 103 -1.49 3.17 -17.52
CA ALA A 103 -1.71 3.80 -18.82
C ALA A 103 -1.84 5.32 -18.70
N ALA A 104 -2.58 5.80 -17.70
CA ALA A 104 -2.79 7.23 -17.48
C ALA A 104 -1.52 7.93 -16.98
N LEU A 105 -0.83 7.33 -16.00
CA LEU A 105 0.33 7.97 -15.35
C LEU A 105 1.64 7.78 -16.12
N ARG A 106 1.72 6.79 -17.02
CA ARG A 106 2.90 6.47 -17.86
C ARG A 106 4.22 6.52 -17.08
N PRO A 107 4.36 5.72 -16.01
CA PRO A 107 5.58 5.72 -15.20
C PRO A 107 6.78 5.22 -16.02
N ARG A 108 7.99 5.74 -15.70
CA ARG A 108 9.23 5.20 -16.27
C ARG A 108 9.57 3.85 -15.69
N VAL A 109 9.25 3.64 -14.41
CA VAL A 109 9.43 2.35 -13.72
C VAL A 109 8.14 1.95 -13.01
N TYR A 110 7.70 0.72 -13.23
CA TYR A 110 6.60 0.11 -12.49
C TYR A 110 7.13 -1.00 -11.58
N VAL A 111 6.96 -0.86 -10.28
CA VAL A 111 7.53 -1.76 -9.28
C VAL A 111 6.45 -2.69 -8.70
N LYS A 112 6.75 -3.99 -8.70
CA LYS A 112 5.98 -5.03 -8.01
C LYS A 112 6.88 -5.83 -7.08
N SER A 113 6.27 -6.48 -6.08
CA SER A 113 6.97 -7.46 -5.24
C SER A 113 7.39 -8.69 -6.07
N ALA A 114 8.55 -9.27 -5.77
CA ALA A 114 9.05 -10.50 -6.36
C ALA A 114 8.07 -11.69 -6.22
N ASP A 115 7.16 -11.65 -5.24
CA ASP A 115 6.05 -12.61 -5.09
C ASP A 115 5.09 -12.69 -6.29
N TYR A 116 5.16 -11.70 -7.18
CA TYR A 116 4.40 -11.66 -8.43
C TYR A 116 5.21 -12.18 -9.63
N ALA A 117 6.45 -12.66 -9.45
CA ALA A 117 7.30 -13.13 -10.54
C ALA A 117 6.62 -14.22 -11.39
N ASP A 118 5.94 -15.15 -10.73
CA ASP A 118 5.25 -16.28 -11.39
C ASP A 118 3.77 -15.97 -11.70
N ARG A 119 3.34 -14.71 -11.53
CA ARG A 119 1.96 -14.29 -11.78
C ARG A 119 1.88 -13.46 -13.05
N PRO A 120 0.76 -13.54 -13.80
CA PRO A 120 0.51 -12.60 -14.87
C PRO A 120 0.50 -11.18 -14.29
N LEU A 121 1.23 -10.28 -14.94
CA LEU A 121 1.28 -8.84 -14.64
C LEU A 121 0.59 -8.10 -15.78
N PRO A 122 -0.73 -7.89 -15.72
CA PRO A 122 -1.48 -7.26 -16.80
C PRO A 122 -0.97 -5.86 -17.15
N GLU A 123 -0.35 -5.17 -16.18
CA GLU A 123 0.20 -3.82 -16.35
C GLU A 123 1.49 -3.80 -17.18
N ARG A 124 2.21 -4.93 -17.31
CA ARG A 124 3.50 -5.00 -18.00
C ARG A 124 3.42 -4.47 -19.43
N ALA A 125 2.47 -5.00 -20.21
CA ALA A 125 2.34 -4.64 -21.61
C ALA A 125 2.05 -3.14 -21.79
N VAL A 126 1.25 -2.56 -20.89
CA VAL A 126 0.90 -1.13 -20.91
C VAL A 126 2.10 -0.26 -20.58
N VAL A 127 2.86 -0.62 -19.53
CA VAL A 127 4.05 0.11 -19.10
C VAL A 127 5.13 0.07 -20.17
N GLU A 128 5.40 -1.11 -20.73
CA GLU A 128 6.43 -1.30 -21.77
C GLU A 128 6.04 -0.60 -23.08
N ALA A 129 4.76 -0.66 -23.49
CA ALA A 129 4.27 0.07 -24.66
C ALA A 129 4.38 1.60 -24.51
N ALA A 130 4.33 2.11 -23.28
CA ALA A 130 4.53 3.53 -22.98
C ALA A 130 6.01 3.94 -22.88
N GLY A 131 6.96 2.99 -23.03
CA GLY A 131 8.40 3.21 -22.92
C GLY A 131 8.96 3.09 -21.50
N GLY A 132 8.16 2.59 -20.54
CA GLY A 132 8.60 2.28 -19.19
C GLY A 132 9.09 0.84 -19.04
N GLN A 133 9.51 0.48 -17.83
CA GLN A 133 9.97 -0.87 -17.50
C GLN A 133 9.32 -1.40 -16.21
N VAL A 134 9.09 -2.71 -16.15
CA VAL A 134 8.64 -3.37 -14.91
C VAL A 134 9.84 -3.91 -14.13
N ARG A 135 9.92 -3.57 -12.84
CA ARG A 135 10.93 -4.06 -11.90
C ARG A 135 10.28 -4.87 -10.79
N LEU A 136 10.93 -5.97 -10.43
CA LEU A 136 10.54 -6.80 -9.29
C LEU A 136 11.51 -6.55 -8.15
N VAL A 137 11.01 -6.08 -7.02
CA VAL A 137 11.82 -5.85 -5.82
C VAL A 137 11.62 -7.00 -4.82
N PRO A 138 12.68 -7.47 -4.15
CA PRO A 138 12.56 -8.55 -3.17
C PRO A 138 11.59 -8.18 -2.04
N MET A 139 10.71 -9.11 -1.66
CA MET A 139 9.96 -8.95 -0.42
C MET A 139 10.93 -9.13 0.75
N VAL A 140 10.75 -8.32 1.80
CA VAL A 140 11.40 -8.58 3.07
C VAL A 140 10.56 -9.59 3.86
N PRO A 141 11.07 -10.79 4.17
CA PRO A 141 10.28 -11.87 4.75
C PRO A 141 9.65 -11.53 6.10
N GLY A 142 8.53 -12.20 6.40
CA GLY A 142 8.08 -12.47 7.76
C GLY A 142 6.97 -11.57 8.32
N ARG A 143 6.32 -10.71 7.51
CA ARG A 143 5.20 -9.89 7.98
C ARG A 143 4.22 -9.60 6.85
N SER A 144 3.01 -10.18 6.92
CA SER A 144 1.83 -9.73 6.18
C SER A 144 0.74 -9.25 7.14
N THR A 145 -0.22 -8.45 6.65
CA THR A 145 -1.44 -8.12 7.41
C THR A 145 -2.17 -9.38 7.89
N SER A 146 -2.20 -10.43 7.07
CA SER A 146 -2.82 -11.70 7.43
C SER A 146 -2.08 -12.39 8.59
N ASP A 147 -0.75 -12.33 8.63
CA ASP A 147 0.03 -12.89 9.75
C ASP A 147 -0.19 -12.10 11.04
N LEU A 148 -0.31 -10.77 10.96
CA LEU A 148 -0.63 -9.95 12.13
C LEU A 148 -2.02 -10.27 12.67
N LEU A 149 -3.01 -10.39 11.79
CA LEU A 149 -4.37 -10.79 12.17
C LEU A 149 -4.41 -12.19 12.75
N ALA A 150 -3.73 -13.16 12.13
CA ALA A 150 -3.65 -14.53 12.64
C ALA A 150 -2.99 -14.57 14.03
N ARG A 151 -1.95 -13.76 14.27
CA ARG A 151 -1.32 -13.64 15.60
C ARG A 151 -2.25 -13.02 16.64
N ILE A 152 -3.07 -12.05 16.26
CA ILE A 152 -4.08 -11.45 17.16
C ILE A 152 -5.17 -12.49 17.47
N GLN A 153 -5.65 -13.22 16.47
CA GLN A 153 -6.65 -14.29 16.64
C GLN A 153 -6.12 -15.48 17.45
N ALA A 154 -4.82 -15.76 17.38
CA ALA A 154 -4.17 -16.82 18.16
C ALA A 154 -3.87 -16.43 19.62
N LEU A 155 -4.18 -15.19 20.04
CA LEU A 155 -4.06 -14.83 21.45
C LEU A 155 -5.04 -15.67 22.29
N PRO A 156 -4.62 -16.18 23.47
CA PRO A 156 -5.51 -16.98 24.32
C PRO A 156 -6.82 -16.24 24.57
N SER A 157 -7.97 -16.90 24.38
CA SER A 157 -9.29 -16.36 24.70
C SER A 157 -9.95 -17.19 25.80
N PRO A 158 -10.53 -16.55 26.83
CA PRO A 158 -10.58 -15.09 27.03
C PRO A 158 -9.21 -14.52 27.41
N PHE A 159 -8.89 -13.30 26.94
CA PHE A 159 -7.73 -12.54 27.41
C PHE A 159 -8.17 -11.36 28.28
N ARG A 160 -7.37 -11.06 29.30
CA ARG A 160 -7.61 -9.89 30.16
C ARG A 160 -7.07 -8.65 29.47
N LEU A 161 -7.96 -7.73 29.08
CA LEU A 161 -7.59 -6.37 28.72
C LEU A 161 -7.22 -5.62 29.99
N VAL A 162 -6.04 -5.03 29.99
CA VAL A 162 -5.54 -4.20 31.08
C VAL A 162 -5.17 -2.85 30.49
N ILE A 163 -5.78 -1.78 31.00
CA ILE A 163 -5.49 -0.41 30.55
C ILE A 163 -4.49 0.20 31.52
N VAL A 164 -3.45 0.83 30.95
CA VAL A 164 -2.43 1.57 31.70
C VAL A 164 -2.62 3.05 31.39
N ASP A 165 -2.85 3.85 32.42
CA ASP A 165 -2.97 5.31 32.28
C ASP A 165 -1.61 5.93 31.93
N ARG A 166 -1.62 7.19 31.49
CA ARG A 166 -0.39 7.89 31.04
C ARG A 166 0.70 7.97 32.12
N ASP A 167 0.32 7.87 33.39
CA ASP A 167 1.23 7.86 34.54
C ASP A 167 1.80 6.47 34.86
N GLY A 168 1.46 5.44 34.07
CA GLY A 168 1.92 4.07 34.26
C GLY A 168 1.07 3.26 35.24
N THR A 169 -0.01 3.83 35.80
CA THR A 169 -0.90 3.12 36.73
C THR A 169 -1.91 2.24 36.00
N LEU A 170 -2.28 1.12 36.62
CA LEU A 170 -3.28 0.19 36.10
C LEU A 170 -4.68 0.73 36.35
N ASN A 171 -5.42 0.97 35.27
CA ASN A 171 -6.81 1.42 35.33
C ASN A 171 -7.75 0.23 35.59
N ARG A 172 -8.00 -0.06 36.88
CA ARG A 172 -8.82 -1.20 37.32
C ARG A 172 -10.32 -1.05 37.05
N GLU A 173 -10.79 0.16 36.72
CA GLU A 173 -12.20 0.37 36.35
C GLU A 173 -12.47 0.06 34.88
N ARG A 174 -11.40 0.05 34.06
CA ARG A 174 -11.47 -0.18 32.62
C ARG A 174 -10.79 -1.48 32.19
N GLU A 175 -10.37 -2.31 33.14
CA GLU A 175 -9.93 -3.68 32.86
C GLU A 175 -11.11 -4.62 32.68
N GLY A 176 -10.92 -5.69 31.91
CA GLY A 176 -11.99 -6.64 31.64
C GLY A 176 -11.50 -7.87 30.89
N TRP A 177 -12.39 -8.84 30.72
CA TRP A 177 -12.13 -10.01 29.90
C TRP A 177 -12.72 -9.78 28.52
N LEU A 178 -11.90 -9.96 27.49
CA LEU A 178 -12.32 -9.92 26.10
C LEU A 178 -12.28 -11.33 25.51
N THR A 179 -13.29 -11.63 24.71
CA THR A 179 -13.35 -12.80 23.84
C THR A 179 -13.32 -12.32 22.40
N HIS A 180 -12.57 -13.00 21.55
CA HIS A 180 -12.69 -12.83 20.10
C HIS A 180 -13.76 -13.76 19.53
#